data_AF-A0A2E5WMZ1-F1
#
_entry.id   AF-A0A2E5WMZ1-F1
#
_cell.length_a   1.000
_cell.length_b   1.000
_cell.length_c   1.000
_cell.angle_alpha   90.00
_cell.angle_beta   90.00
_cell.angle_gamma   90.00
#
_symmetry.space_group_name_H-M   'P 1'
#
loop_
_entity.id
_entity.type
_entity.pdbx_description
1 polymer ?
#
loop_
_entity_poly.entity_id
_entity_poly.type
_entity_poly.pdbx_seq_one_letter_code
_entity_poly.pdbx_strand_id
1 'polypeptide(L)'
;MLPVIFKSYFSEMLITEIKYAVKIYLFWTVVHNLSIYLYNKLCVSNSFFEYIFTPLITITPHCKALYYVFSTSTDMMNTMMMGFSMWVIPKLTMFTMKKPIHEKIN
;
A
#
# COMPACT_ATOMS: atom_id res chain seq x y z
N MET A 1 -14.40 36.44 -2.02
CA MET A 1 -13.96 36.06 -0.65
C MET A 1 -14.18 34.57 -0.36
N LEU A 2 -15.37 34.01 -0.63
CA LEU A 2 -15.66 32.56 -0.52
C LEU A 2 -14.65 31.58 -1.16
N PRO A 3 -14.14 31.79 -2.39
CA PRO A 3 -13.25 30.79 -3.03
C PRO A 3 -11.88 30.67 -2.37
N VAL A 4 -11.42 31.71 -1.65
CA VAL A 4 -10.13 31.70 -0.94
C VAL A 4 -10.26 30.94 0.38
N ILE A 5 -11.35 31.17 1.11
CA ILE A 5 -11.66 30.47 2.37
C ILE A 5 -11.89 28.97 2.09
N PHE A 6 -12.62 28.64 1.02
CA PHE A 6 -12.86 27.25 0.62
C PHE A 6 -11.55 26.52 0.27
N LYS A 7 -10.63 27.17 -0.46
CA LYS A 7 -9.33 26.59 -0.80
C LYS A 7 -8.45 26.32 0.42
N SER A 8 -8.46 27.22 1.40
CA SER A 8 -7.70 27.06 2.64
C SER A 8 -8.24 25.91 3.49
N TYR A 9 -9.56 25.83 3.64
CA TYR A 9 -10.21 24.77 4.42
C TYR A 9 -10.04 23.39 3.78
N PHE A 10 -10.15 23.32 2.45
CA PHE A 10 -9.94 22.09 1.70
C PHE A 10 -8.49 21.59 1.78
N SER A 11 -7.51 22.52 1.75
CA SER A 11 -6.08 22.21 1.92
C SER A 11 -5.78 21.58 3.28
N GLU A 12 -6.27 22.18 4.36
CA GLU A 12 -6.09 21.69 5.73
C GLU A 12 -6.66 20.27 5.93
N MET A 13 -7.86 20.04 5.39
CA MET A 13 -8.51 18.72 5.43
C MET A 13 -7.67 17.66 4.70
N LEU A 14 -7.20 17.98 3.50
CA LEU A 14 -6.43 17.06 2.65
C LEU A 14 -5.07 16.68 3.28
N ILE A 15 -4.39 17.64 3.89
CA ILE A 15 -3.13 17.41 4.62
C ILE A 15 -3.36 16.45 5.79
N THR A 16 -4.49 16.58 6.48
CA THR A 16 -4.83 15.75 7.64
C THR A 16 -5.09 14.31 7.22
N GLU A 17 -5.88 14.09 6.17
CA GLU A 17 -6.16 12.75 5.62
C GLU A 17 -4.89 12.06 5.11
N ILE A 18 -4.02 12.78 4.38
CA ILE A 18 -2.74 12.23 3.90
C ILE A 18 -1.86 11.81 5.07
N LYS A 19 -1.80 12.61 6.14
CA LYS A 19 -1.02 12.26 7.35
C LYS A 19 -1.49 10.95 7.97
N TYR A 20 -2.80 10.72 8.03
CA TYR A 20 -3.34 9.45 8.55
C TYR A 20 -3.05 8.28 7.62
N ALA A 21 -3.23 8.46 6.31
CA ALA A 21 -2.93 7.43 5.31
C ALA A 21 -1.46 6.98 5.38
N VAL A 22 -0.52 7.93 5.48
CA VAL A 22 0.91 7.63 5.61
C VAL A 22 1.23 6.86 6.90
N LYS A 23 0.64 7.26 8.04
CA LYS A 23 0.83 6.54 9.31
C LYS A 23 0.37 5.09 9.23
N ILE A 24 -0.80 4.86 8.65
CA ILE A 24 -1.37 3.51 8.49
C ILE A 24 -0.52 2.68 7.52
N TYR A 25 -0.03 3.29 6.44
CA TYR A 25 0.84 2.60 5.49
C TYR A 25 2.17 2.17 6.12
N LEU A 26 2.79 3.05 6.92
CA LEU A 26 4.01 2.72 7.67
C LEU A 26 3.77 1.61 8.70
N PHE A 27 2.62 1.65 9.40
CA PHE A 27 2.23 0.59 10.33
C PHE A 27 2.14 -0.77 9.61
N TRP A 28 1.43 -0.86 8.49
CA TRP A 28 1.32 -2.10 7.72
C TRP A 28 2.66 -2.56 7.14
N THR A 29 3.53 -1.62 6.76
CA THR A 29 4.90 -1.94 6.30
C THR A 29 5.73 -2.60 7.41
N VAL A 30 5.63 -2.11 8.66
CA VAL A 30 6.31 -2.74 9.80
C VAL A 30 5.75 -4.14 10.08
N VAL A 31 4.42 -4.28 10.09
CA VAL A 31 3.76 -5.58 10.28
C VAL A 31 4.19 -6.58 9.21
N HIS A 32 4.24 -6.15 7.95
CA HIS A 32 4.66 -6.97 6.82
C HIS A 32 6.08 -7.49 7.00
N ASN A 33 7.05 -6.61 7.24
CA ASN A 33 8.45 -6.99 7.44
C ASN A 33 8.65 -7.90 8.65
N LEU A 34 7.95 -7.61 9.77
CA LEU A 34 8.03 -8.43 10.96
C LEU A 34 7.46 -9.84 10.73
N SER A 35 6.35 -9.94 9.99
CA SER A 35 5.73 -11.22 9.66
C SER A 35 6.64 -12.10 8.81
N ILE A 36 7.32 -11.53 7.80
CA ILE A 36 8.28 -12.25 6.95
C ILE A 36 9.49 -12.70 7.76
N TYR A 37 10.03 -11.81 8.58
CA TYR A 37 11.20 -12.13 9.42
C TYR A 37 10.89 -13.28 10.39
N LEU A 38 9.75 -13.23 11.08
CA LEU A 38 9.31 -14.29 11.99
C LEU A 38 8.99 -15.58 11.23
N TYR A 39 8.36 -15.49 10.07
CA TYR A 39 8.05 -16.66 9.23
C TYR A 39 9.33 -17.36 8.77
N ASN A 40 10.32 -16.61 8.28
CA ASN A 40 11.60 -17.18 7.87
C ASN A 40 12.37 -17.80 9.03
N LYS A 41 12.26 -17.24 10.24
CA LYS A 41 12.96 -17.77 11.41
C LYS A 41 12.31 -19.03 12.00
N LEU A 42 10.98 -19.15 11.91
CA LEU A 42 10.21 -20.20 12.59
C LEU A 42 9.72 -21.30 11.63
N CYS A 43 9.40 -20.93 10.39
CA CYS A 43 8.67 -21.78 9.44
C CYS A 43 9.50 -22.21 8.23
N VAL A 44 10.62 -21.54 7.99
CA VAL A 44 11.56 -21.88 6.92
C VAL A 44 12.80 -22.46 7.57
N SER A 45 13.19 -23.66 7.13
CA SER A 45 14.43 -24.25 7.58
C SER A 45 15.57 -23.99 6.59
N ASN A 46 16.78 -23.84 7.13
CA ASN A 46 18.02 -23.66 6.39
C ASN A 46 18.71 -24.98 5.98
N SER A 47 18.17 -26.14 6.38
CA SER A 47 18.75 -27.47 6.14
C SER A 47 18.00 -28.25 5.05
N PHE A 48 18.72 -29.03 4.22
CA PHE A 48 18.13 -29.79 3.10
C PHE A 48 17.11 -30.87 3.55
N PHE A 49 17.35 -31.52 4.69
CA PHE A 49 16.41 -32.48 5.27
C PHE A 49 15.12 -31.81 5.77
N GLU A 50 15.24 -30.65 6.39
CA GLU A 50 14.11 -29.90 6.92
C GLU A 50 13.32 -29.18 5.80
N TYR A 51 13.93 -28.98 4.62
CA TYR A 51 13.21 -28.55 3.42
C TYR A 51 12.10 -29.56 3.03
N ILE A 52 12.36 -30.87 3.16
CA ILE A 52 11.36 -31.92 2.91
C ILE A 52 10.23 -31.86 3.93
N PHE A 53 10.54 -31.52 5.19
CA PHE A 53 9.56 -31.38 6.26
C PHE A 53 8.88 -30.00 6.30
N THR A 54 9.29 -29.03 5.48
CA THR A 54 8.70 -27.70 5.41
C THR A 54 7.17 -27.71 5.25
N PRO A 55 6.54 -28.52 4.37
CA PRO A 55 5.07 -28.58 4.30
C PRO A 55 4.39 -29.06 5.60
N LEU A 56 5.08 -29.83 6.44
CA LEU A 56 4.57 -30.26 7.75
C LEU A 56 4.75 -29.17 8.81
N ILE A 57 5.74 -28.30 8.66
CA ILE A 57 5.97 -27.17 9.57
C ILE A 57 5.01 -26.02 9.24
N THR A 58 4.73 -25.77 7.96
CA THR A 58 3.85 -24.66 7.53
C THR A 58 2.38 -24.84 7.92
N ILE A 59 1.91 -26.08 8.16
CA ILE A 59 0.56 -26.36 8.66
C ILE A 59 0.37 -26.00 10.14
N THR A 60 1.46 -25.76 10.88
CA THR A 60 1.38 -25.40 12.30
C THR A 60 0.64 -24.06 12.47
N PRO A 61 -0.09 -23.87 13.59
CA PRO A 61 -0.97 -22.72 13.76
C PRO A 61 -0.21 -21.39 13.72
N HIS A 62 1.02 -21.34 14.23
CA HIS A 62 1.84 -20.12 14.23
C HIS A 62 2.29 -19.72 12.82
N CYS A 63 2.73 -20.69 11.99
CA CYS A 63 3.10 -20.43 10.60
C CYS A 63 1.92 -20.00 9.75
N LYS A 64 0.75 -20.60 9.96
CA LYS A 64 -0.47 -20.22 9.27
C LYS A 64 -0.94 -18.81 9.65
N ALA A 65 -0.82 -18.44 10.93
CA ALA A 65 -1.12 -17.09 11.38
C ALA A 65 -0.14 -16.06 10.79
N LEU A 66 1.16 -16.34 10.79
CA LEU A 66 2.18 -15.47 10.20
C LEU A 66 1.97 -15.29 8.69
N TYR A 67 1.65 -16.39 7.99
CA TYR A 67 1.31 -16.35 6.57
C TYR A 67 0.07 -15.49 6.29
N TYR A 68 -0.97 -15.64 7.10
CA TYR A 68 -2.18 -14.82 6.99
C TYR A 68 -1.88 -13.33 7.17
N VAL A 69 -1.10 -12.98 8.21
CA VAL A 69 -0.68 -11.59 8.46
C VAL A 69 0.13 -11.05 7.28
N PHE A 70 1.04 -11.84 6.73
CA PHE A 70 1.81 -11.49 5.55
C PHE A 70 0.92 -11.23 4.33
N SER A 71 -0.01 -12.12 4.00
CA SER A 71 -0.91 -11.92 2.86
C SER A 71 -1.82 -10.72 3.06
N THR A 72 -2.44 -10.58 4.24
CA THR A 72 -3.34 -9.46 4.53
C THR A 72 -2.61 -8.13 4.51
N SER A 73 -1.40 -8.04 5.06
CA SER A 73 -0.61 -6.80 5.02
C SER A 73 -0.30 -6.37 3.58
N THR A 74 0.01 -7.32 2.72
CA THR A 74 0.26 -7.07 1.29
C THR A 74 -1.00 -6.57 0.59
N ASP A 75 -2.15 -7.20 0.84
CA ASP A 75 -3.44 -6.79 0.27
C ASP A 75 -3.84 -5.39 0.70
N MET A 76 -3.62 -5.04 1.97
CA MET A 76 -3.88 -3.70 2.50
C MET A 76 -2.98 -2.66 1.86
N MET A 77 -1.68 -2.93 1.74
CA MET A 77 -0.74 -2.01 1.07
C MET A 77 -1.10 -1.79 -0.40
N ASN A 78 -1.50 -2.85 -1.12
CA ASN A 78 -1.95 -2.77 -2.50
C ASN A 78 -3.23 -1.95 -2.62
N THR A 79 -4.21 -2.19 -1.76
CA THR A 79 -5.49 -1.46 -1.75
C THR A 79 -5.27 0.03 -1.52
N MET A 80 -4.41 0.40 -0.57
CA MET A 80 -4.06 1.80 -0.30
C MET A 80 -3.38 2.46 -1.51
N MET A 81 -2.43 1.77 -2.15
CA MET A 81 -1.72 2.29 -3.32
C MET A 81 -2.64 2.43 -4.54
N MET A 82 -3.56 1.48 -4.74
CA MET A 82 -4.59 1.56 -5.78
C MET A 82 -5.53 2.74 -5.55
N GLY A 83 -5.99 2.96 -4.32
CA GLY A 83 -6.81 4.13 -4.00
C GLY A 83 -6.08 5.45 -4.29
N PHE A 84 -4.79 5.52 -3.95
CA PHE A 84 -3.96 6.68 -4.26
C PHE A 84 -3.80 6.91 -5.76
N SER A 85 -3.49 5.87 -6.54
CA SER A 85 -3.33 5.99 -7.99
C SER A 85 -4.63 6.39 -8.69
N MET A 86 -5.77 5.85 -8.26
CA MET A 86 -7.09 6.26 -8.74
C MET A 86 -7.40 7.75 -8.48
N TRP A 87 -6.87 8.33 -7.40
CA TRP A 87 -7.03 9.76 -7.11
C TRP A 87 -6.07 10.65 -7.92
N VAL A 88 -4.84 10.19 -8.15
CA VAL A 88 -3.80 10.95 -8.86
C VAL A 88 -4.01 10.96 -10.37
N ILE A 89 -4.34 9.82 -10.99
CA ILE A 89 -4.42 9.67 -12.45
C ILE A 89 -5.42 10.65 -13.09
N PRO A 90 -6.67 10.81 -12.61
CA PRO A 90 -7.62 11.77 -13.18
C PRO A 90 -7.15 13.22 -13.11
N LYS A 91 -6.39 13.57 -12.06
CA LYS A 91 -5.84 14.93 -11.93
C LYS A 91 -4.74 15.15 -12.96
N LEU A 92 -3.85 14.18 -13.13
CA LEU A 92 -2.80 14.24 -14.14
C LEU A 92 -3.37 14.33 -15.56
N THR A 93 -4.38 13.54 -15.89
CA THR A 93 -5.01 13.57 -17.22
C THR A 93 -5.68 14.92 -17.53
N MET A 94 -6.32 15.55 -16.53
CA MET A 94 -6.85 16.91 -16.68
C MET A 94 -5.76 17.95 -16.97
N PHE A 95 -4.57 17.84 -16.37
CA PHE A 95 -3.46 18.74 -16.70
C PHE A 95 -2.92 18.51 -18.11
N THR A 96 -2.81 17.26 -18.56
CA THR A 96 -2.27 16.91 -19.89
C THR A 96 -3.21 17.32 -21.02
N MET A 97 -4.54 17.26 -20.83
CA MET A 97 -5.50 17.66 -21.88
C MET A 97 -5.65 19.17 -22.05
N LYS A 98 -5.00 20.00 -21.22
CA LYS A 98 -4.94 21.46 -21.41
C LYS A 98 -3.88 21.84 -22.46
N LYS A 99 -3.88 21.19 -23.62
CA LYS A 99 -3.14 21.64 -24.80
C LYS A 99 -4.17 21.99 -25.87
N PRO A 100 -4.26 23.26 -26.33
CA PRO A 100 -5.31 23.69 -27.24
C PRO A 100 -5.19 22.95 -28.58
N ILE A 101 -6.32 22.37 -29.02
CA ILE A 101 -6.47 21.62 -30.28
C ILE A 101 -6.34 22.52 -31.53
N HIS A 102 -6.18 23.83 -31.37
CA HIS A 102 -6.18 24.80 -32.46
C HIS A 102 -4.84 24.96 -33.22
N GLU A 103 -3.77 24.24 -32.88
CA GLU A 103 -2.45 24.36 -33.53
C GLU A 103 -2.13 23.21 -34.51
N LYS A 104 -3.14 22.62 -35.14
CA LYS A 104 -2.94 21.62 -36.22
C LYS A 104 -3.77 21.86 -37.48
N ILE A 105 -4.37 23.05 -37.62
CA ILE A 105 -5.07 23.46 -38.85
C ILE A 105 -4.42 24.74 -39.35
N ASN A 106 -3.20 24.62 -39.88
CA ASN A 106 -2.62 25.57 -40.83
C ASN A 106 -1.56 24.84 -41.67
#